data_AF-A0A947EZS7-F1
#
_entry.id   AF-A0A947EZS7-F1
#
_cell.length_a   1.000
_cell.length_b   1.000
_cell.length_c   1.000
_cell.angle_alpha   90.00
_cell.angle_beta   90.00
_cell.angle_gamma   90.00
#
_symmetry.space_group_name_H-M   'P 1'
#
loop_
_entity.id
_entity.type
_entity.pdbx_description
1 polymer ?
#
loop_
_entity_poly.entity_id
_entity_poly.type
_entity_poly.pdbx_seq_one_letter_code
_entity_poly.pdbx_strand_id
1 'polypeptide(L)'
;MRLQNGPLSFVVNFLLGVAWASVLLGAVTSFTIFYQDTLLLALVSAFMGALPGLISVLLLEHIITAKERHLELKKQTALLEKLLIQKENNDLQ
;
A
#
# COMPACT_ATOMS: atom_id res chain seq x y z
N MET A 1 3.80 -8.97 0.36
CA MET A 1 4.09 -9.88 1.50
C MET A 1 4.70 -9.10 2.67
N ARG A 2 3.97 -8.15 3.27
CA ARG A 2 4.48 -7.24 4.34
C ARG A 2 3.63 -7.21 5.62
N LEU A 3 2.39 -7.70 5.55
CA LEU A 3 1.44 -7.67 6.65
C LEU A 3 1.34 -9.06 7.34
N GLN A 4 1.62 -9.09 8.64
CA GLN A 4 1.59 -10.30 9.47
C GLN A 4 0.15 -10.86 9.60
N ASN A 5 0.00 -12.11 9.17
CA ASN A 5 -1.01 -13.14 9.45
C ASN A 5 -2.45 -12.66 9.75
N GLY A 6 -3.28 -12.57 8.71
CA GLY A 6 -4.73 -12.47 8.82
C GLY A 6 -5.42 -12.37 7.45
N PRO A 7 -6.71 -12.74 7.32
CA PRO A 7 -7.44 -12.69 6.05
C PRO A 7 -7.45 -11.29 5.42
N LEU A 8 -7.49 -10.24 6.26
CA LEU A 8 -7.40 -8.85 5.81
C LEU A 8 -6.05 -8.51 5.15
N SER A 9 -4.94 -9.09 5.65
CA SER A 9 -3.61 -8.93 5.04
C SER A 9 -3.60 -9.49 3.63
N PHE A 10 -4.16 -10.69 3.45
CA PHE A 10 -4.27 -11.33 2.15
C PHE A 10 -5.08 -10.47 1.17
N VAL A 11 -6.28 -10.04 1.57
CA VAL A 11 -7.17 -9.22 0.73
C VAL A 11 -6.48 -7.93 0.30
N VAL A 12 -5.87 -7.20 1.22
CA VAL A 12 -5.22 -5.91 0.90
C VAL A 12 -4.01 -6.10 -0.02
N ASN A 13 -3.19 -7.14 0.19
CA ASN A 13 -2.06 -7.44 -0.71
C ASN A 13 -2.55 -7.89 -2.10
N PHE A 14 -3.65 -8.66 -2.18
CA PHE A 14 -4.25 -9.06 -3.44
C PHE A 14 -4.80 -7.86 -4.20
N LEU A 15 -5.55 -6.97 -3.52
CA LEU A 15 -6.07 -5.74 -4.11
C LEU A 15 -4.95 -4.82 -4.60
N LEU A 16 -3.82 -4.75 -3.90
CA LEU A 16 -2.66 -3.98 -4.36
C LEU A 16 -2.09 -4.53 -5.68
N GLY A 17 -2.01 -5.86 -5.81
CA GLY A 17 -1.64 -6.51 -7.06
C GLY A 17 -2.63 -6.23 -8.19
N VAL A 18 -3.92 -6.29 -7.90
CA VAL A 18 -4.99 -5.94 -8.87
C VAL A 18 -4.90 -4.47 -9.28
N ALA A 19 -4.61 -3.56 -8.36
CA ALA A 19 -4.43 -2.14 -8.66
C ALA A 19 -3.25 -1.92 -9.62
N TRP A 20 -2.12 -2.58 -9.39
CA TRP A 20 -0.99 -2.54 -10.34
C TRP A 20 -1.32 -3.14 -11.70
N ALA A 21 -2.05 -4.25 -11.75
CA ALA A 21 -2.53 -4.81 -13.00
C ALA A 21 -3.47 -3.83 -13.73
N SER A 22 -4.34 -3.13 -13.00
CA SER A 22 -5.23 -2.11 -13.55
C SER A 22 -4.45 -0.92 -14.12
N VAL A 23 -3.36 -0.48 -13.48
CA VAL A 23 -2.44 0.55 -14.03
C VAL A 23 -1.90 0.11 -15.39
N LEU A 24 -1.32 -1.10 -15.46
CA LEU A 24 -0.72 -1.61 -16.68
C LEU A 24 -1.77 -1.82 -17.78
N LEU A 25 -2.90 -2.43 -17.45
CA LEU A 25 -3.99 -2.65 -18.41
C LEU A 25 -4.56 -1.32 -18.91
N GLY A 26 -4.81 -0.36 -18.03
CA GLY A 26 -5.33 0.96 -18.41
C GLY A 26 -4.36 1.72 -19.31
N ALA A 27 -3.06 1.68 -18.99
CA ALA A 27 -2.03 2.31 -19.81
C ALA A 27 -1.89 1.66 -21.19
N VAL A 28 -1.76 0.33 -21.24
CA VAL A 28 -1.57 -0.41 -22.49
C VAL A 28 -2.79 -0.32 -23.39
N THR A 29 -4.00 -0.50 -22.84
CA THR A 29 -5.24 -0.39 -23.64
C THR A 29 -5.45 1.02 -24.18
N SER A 30 -5.20 2.05 -23.37
CA SER A 30 -5.30 3.44 -23.85
C SER A 30 -4.23 3.76 -24.89
N PHE A 31 -3.00 3.25 -24.72
CA PHE A 31 -1.95 3.42 -25.72
C PHE A 31 -2.35 2.78 -27.05
N THR A 32 -2.79 1.52 -27.05
CA THR A 32 -3.08 0.79 -28.29
C THR A 32 -4.28 1.35 -29.05
N ILE A 33 -5.27 1.92 -28.36
CA ILE A 33 -6.42 2.59 -28.99
C ILE A 33 -5.97 3.82 -29.78
N PHE A 34 -5.11 4.68 -29.20
CA PHE A 34 -4.73 5.97 -29.79
C PHE A 34 -3.40 5.93 -30.57
N TYR A 35 -2.72 4.78 -30.59
CA TYR A 35 -1.44 4.60 -31.31
C TYR A 35 -1.56 4.86 -32.82
N GLN A 36 -2.73 4.58 -33.40
CA GLN A 36 -2.98 4.80 -34.82
C GLN A 36 -3.09 6.28 -35.21
N ASP A 37 -3.45 7.15 -34.26
CA ASP A 37 -3.62 8.58 -34.52
C ASP A 37 -2.28 9.31 -34.50
N THR A 38 -1.66 9.42 -33.32
CA THR A 38 -0.32 10.01 -33.15
C THR A 38 0.36 9.45 -31.91
N LEU A 39 1.69 9.32 -31.97
CA LEU A 39 2.48 8.81 -30.86
C LEU A 39 2.35 9.68 -29.59
N LEU A 40 2.26 11.01 -29.75
CA LEU A 40 2.11 11.93 -28.62
C LEU A 40 0.75 11.72 -27.92
N LEU A 41 -0.34 11.62 -28.69
CA LEU A 41 -1.67 11.36 -28.15
C LEU A 41 -1.73 10.01 -27.44
N ALA A 42 -1.11 8.98 -28.01
CA ALA A 42 -1.03 7.65 -27.41
C ALA A 42 -0.27 7.65 -26.07
N LEU A 43 0.78 8.45 -25.94
CA LEU A 43 1.53 8.57 -24.68
C LEU A 43 0.71 9.29 -23.60
N VAL A 44 0.02 10.37 -23.97
CA VAL A 44 -0.86 11.11 -23.06
C VAL A 44 -2.05 10.24 -22.65
N SER A 45 -2.67 9.51 -23.58
CA SER A 45 -3.79 8.62 -23.29
C SER A 45 -3.36 7.45 -22.39
N ALA A 46 -2.17 6.88 -22.60
CA ALA A 46 -1.60 5.85 -21.73
C ALA A 46 -1.45 6.34 -20.29
N PHE A 47 -0.93 7.55 -20.12
CA PHE A 47 -0.84 8.18 -18.80
C PHE A 47 -2.23 8.38 -18.18
N MET A 48 -3.19 8.92 -18.93
CA MET A 48 -4.56 9.11 -18.47
C MET A 48 -5.25 7.79 -18.10
N GLY A 49 -5.05 6.73 -18.89
CA GLY A 49 -5.57 5.40 -18.66
C GLY A 49 -4.96 4.70 -17.43
N ALA A 50 -3.73 5.05 -17.07
CA ALA A 50 -3.07 4.56 -15.85
C ALA A 50 -3.61 5.21 -14.57
N LEU A 51 -4.15 6.43 -14.64
CA LEU A 51 -4.52 7.24 -13.48
C LEU A 51 -5.49 6.54 -12.50
N PRO A 52 -6.59 5.91 -12.95
CA PRO A 52 -7.51 5.25 -12.02
C PRO A 52 -6.82 4.16 -11.19
N GLY A 53 -5.96 3.36 -11.84
CA GLY A 53 -5.17 2.34 -11.16
C GLY A 53 -4.17 2.94 -10.18
N LEU A 54 -3.48 4.03 -10.56
CA LEU A 54 -2.49 4.69 -9.71
C LEU A 54 -3.13 5.31 -8.46
N ILE A 55 -4.33 5.88 -8.59
CA ILE A 55 -5.13 6.38 -7.46
C ILE A 55 -5.47 5.21 -6.52
N SER A 56 -5.92 4.07 -7.06
CA SER A 56 -6.16 2.87 -6.24
C SER A 56 -4.91 2.37 -5.54
N VAL A 57 -3.75 2.36 -6.20
CA VAL A 57 -2.46 1.98 -5.57
C VAL A 57 -2.16 2.89 -4.38
N LEU A 58 -2.27 4.21 -4.57
CA LEU A 58 -2.01 5.19 -3.50
C LEU A 58 -2.95 5.01 -2.30
N LEU A 59 -4.24 4.81 -2.53
CA LEU A 59 -5.21 4.57 -1.46
C LEU A 59 -4.89 3.29 -0.68
N LEU A 60 -4.57 2.21 -1.38
CA LEU A 60 -4.22 0.93 -0.75
C LEU A 60 -2.92 1.02 0.04
N GLU A 61 -1.89 1.66 -0.50
CA GLU A 61 -0.62 1.90 0.20
C GLU A 61 -0.83 2.74 1.46
N HIS A 62 -1.70 3.75 1.41
CA HIS A 62 -2.05 4.54 2.59
C HIS A 62 -2.70 3.67 3.68
N ILE A 63 -3.64 2.81 3.31
CA ILE A 63 -4.31 1.88 4.23
C ILE A 63 -3.31 0.89 4.85
N ILE A 64 -2.41 0.32 4.03
CA ILE A 64 -1.37 -0.61 4.49
C ILE A 64 -0.45 0.09 5.50
N THR A 65 0.03 1.28 5.15
CA THR A 65 0.93 2.07 5.98
C THR A 65 0.27 2.45 7.30
N ALA A 66 -0.99 2.89 7.29
CA ALA A 66 -1.72 3.20 8.51
C ALA A 66 -1.84 1.99 9.44
N LYS A 67 -2.13 0.81 8.88
CA LYS A 67 -2.21 -0.44 9.64
C LYS A 67 -0.86 -0.84 10.23
N GLU A 68 0.22 -0.76 9.45
CA GLU A 68 1.57 -1.06 9.93
C GLU A 68 1.96 -0.13 11.09
N ARG A 69 1.67 1.18 10.96
CA ARG A 69 1.89 2.16 12.03
C ARG A 69 1.14 1.81 13.31
N HIS A 70 -0.12 1.41 13.22
CA HIS A 70 -0.89 0.99 14.39
C HIS A 70 -0.31 -0.25 15.08
N LEU A 71 0.17 -1.24 14.31
CA LEU A 71 0.81 -2.43 14.86
C LEU A 71 2.14 -2.11 15.53
N GLU A 72 2.92 -1.20 14.93
CA GLU A 72 4.18 -0.76 15.50
C GLU A 72 3.98 0.00 16.80
N LEU A 73 3.03 0.94 16.86
CA LEU A 73 2.68 1.65 18.09
C LEU A 73 2.30 0.68 19.21
N LYS A 74 1.49 -0.35 18.93
CA LYS A 74 1.13 -1.36 19.93
C LYS A 74 2.36 -2.12 20.47
N LYS A 75 3.30 -2.47 19.59
CA LYS A 75 4.56 -3.12 19.99
C LYS A 75 5.41 -2.20 20.86
N GLN A 76 5.49 -0.91 20.50
CA GLN A 76 6.23 0.09 21.28
C GLN A 76 5.61 0.32 22.66
N THR A 77 4.28 0.44 22.76
CA THR A 77 3.59 0.57 24.07
C THR A 77 3.86 -0.65 24.96
N ALA A 78 3.77 -1.87 24.43
CA ALA A 78 4.04 -3.08 25.20
C ALA A 78 5.50 -3.18 25.64
N LEU A 79 6.45 -2.67 24.85
CA LEU A 79 7.85 -2.61 25.25
C LEU A 79 8.06 -1.58 26.37
N LEU A 80 7.44 -0.41 26.25
CA LEU A 80 7.52 0.66 27.25
C LEU A 80 6.97 0.20 28.61
N GLU A 81 5.84 -0.50 28.61
CA GLU A 81 5.24 -1.06 29.83
C GLU A 81 6.19 -2.05 30.53
N LYS A 82 6.85 -2.94 29.76
CA LYS A 82 7.85 -3.87 30.30
C LYS A 82 9.04 -3.15 30.92
N LEU A 83 9.54 -2.10 30.27
CA LEU A 83 10.66 -1.29 30.79
C LEU A 83 10.28 -0.56 32.07
N LEU A 84 9.03 -0.07 32.17
CA LEU A 84 8.50 0.58 33.36
C LEU A 84 8.46 -0.37 34.57
N ILE A 85 7.91 -1.57 34.37
CA ILE A 85 7.87 -2.63 35.40
C ILE A 85 9.29 -3.03 35.83
N GLN A 86 10.20 -3.18 34.88
CA GLN A 86 11.59 -3.54 35.19
C GLN A 86 12.29 -2.44 36.00
N LYS A 87 12.03 -1.16 35.68
CA LYS A 87 12.56 -0.03 36.44
C LYS A 87 12.01 -0.01 37.88
N GLU A 88 10.70 -0.15 38.05
CA GLU A 88 10.06 -0.15 39.37
C GLU A 88 10.58 -1.29 40.26
N ASN A 89 10.79 -2.48 39.70
CA ASN A 89 11.39 -3.60 40.42
C ASN A 89 12.85 -3.36 40.82
N ASN A 90 13.62 -2.63 40.02
CA ASN A 90 15.01 -2.27 40.35
C ASN A 90 15.10 -1.16 41.41
N ASP A 91 14.14 -0.23 41.43
CA ASP A 91 14.09 0.87 42.42
C ASP A 91 13.62 0.39 43.81
N LEU A 92 12.99 -0.81 43.89
CA LEU A 92 12.53 -1.45 45.13
C LEU A 92 13.57 -2.42 45.77
N GLN A 93 14.71 -2.64 45.11
CA GLN A 93 15.86 -3.43 45.62
C GLN A 93 16.94 -2.53 46.21
#